data_AF-A0A2S0L1Y1-F1
#
_entry.id   AF-A0A2S0L1Y1-F1
#
_cell.length_a   1.000
_cell.length_b   1.000
_cell.length_c   1.000
_cell.angle_alpha   90.00
_cell.angle_beta   90.00
_cell.angle_gamma   90.00
#
_symmetry.space_group_name_H-M   'P 1'
#
loop_
_entity.id
_entity.type
_entity.pdbx_description
1 polymer ?
#
loop_
_entity_poly.entity_id
_entity_poly.type
_entity_poly.pdbx_seq_one_letter_code
_entity_poly.pdbx_strand_id
1 'polypeptide(L)'
;MGSTEDLKSRLIKHSEGDVPHTSEFTPWKVEVYFAFETREKAAAFEDDLKSGSGHAFAKRHFSFESLIDSLQNSNRLSESSRFLV
;
A
#
# COMPACT_ATOMS: atom_id res chain seq x y z
N MET A 1 -6.60 2.20 -4.55
CA MET A 1 -7.29 1.38 -3.54
C MET A 1 -8.65 0.98 -4.10
N GLY A 2 -9.16 -0.20 -3.76
CA GLY A 2 -10.44 -0.69 -4.26
C GLY A 2 -10.96 -1.90 -3.49
N SER A 3 -12.26 -2.15 -3.60
CA SER A 3 -12.95 -3.31 -3.02
C SER A 3 -13.33 -4.36 -4.08
N THR A 4 -13.48 -5.61 -3.64
CA THR A 4 -13.89 -6.76 -4.45
C THR A 4 -14.46 -7.84 -3.56
N GLU A 5 -15.36 -8.66 -4.10
CA GLU A 5 -15.86 -9.87 -3.44
C GLU A 5 -14.95 -11.08 -3.70
N ASP A 6 -14.12 -11.01 -4.75
CA ASP A 6 -13.10 -12.01 -5.07
C ASP A 6 -11.73 -11.33 -5.25
N LEU A 7 -10.88 -11.50 -4.24
CA LEU A 7 -9.52 -10.95 -4.21
C LEU A 7 -8.61 -11.63 -5.24
N LYS A 8 -8.74 -12.95 -5.43
CA LYS A 8 -7.87 -13.72 -6.32
C LYS A 8 -8.13 -13.34 -7.77
N SER A 9 -9.40 -13.36 -8.17
CA SER A 9 -9.80 -12.99 -9.53
C SER A 9 -9.44 -11.54 -9.86
N ARG A 10 -9.55 -10.63 -8.89
CA ARG A 10 -9.13 -9.23 -9.10
C ARG A 10 -7.62 -9.09 -9.27
N LEU A 11 -6.82 -9.78 -8.46
CA LEU A 11 -5.37 -9.73 -8.54
C LEU A 11 -4.84 -10.28 -9.87
N ILE A 12 -5.42 -11.39 -10.34
CA ILE A 12 -5.09 -11.99 -11.64
C ILE A 12 -5.36 -10.98 -12.76
N LYS A 13 -6.59 -10.43 -12.85
CA LYS A 13 -6.97 -9.44 -13.87
C LYS A 13 -6.05 -8.21 -13.88
N HIS A 14 -5.70 -7.68 -12.71
CA HIS A 14 -4.77 -6.55 -12.66
C HIS A 14 -3.36 -6.93 -13.09
N SER A 15 -2.89 -8.13 -12.73
CA SER A 15 -1.53 -8.61 -13.06
C SER A 15 -1.38 -9.01 -14.52
N GLU A 16 -2.46 -9.41 -15.18
CA GLU A 16 -2.51 -9.73 -16.61
C GLU A 16 -2.59 -8.47 -17.50
N GLY A 17 -2.77 -7.29 -16.89
CA GLY A 17 -2.85 -6.02 -17.62
C GLY A 17 -4.23 -5.76 -18.24
N ASP A 18 -5.25 -6.56 -17.90
CA ASP A 18 -6.62 -6.44 -18.42
C ASP A 18 -7.35 -5.16 -17.96
N VAL A 19 -6.73 -4.38 -17.07
CA VAL A 19 -7.24 -3.11 -16.60
C VAL A 19 -6.37 -1.98 -17.15
N PRO A 20 -6.82 -1.24 -18.19
CA PRO A 20 -6.00 -0.27 -18.92
C PRO A 20 -5.37 0.82 -18.05
N HIS A 21 -6.05 1.23 -16.97
CA HIS A 21 -5.56 2.28 -16.07
C HIS A 21 -4.46 1.82 -15.11
N THR A 22 -4.21 0.51 -15.01
CA THR A 22 -3.26 -0.09 -14.07
C THR A 22 -2.31 -1.07 -14.74
N SER A 23 -2.43 -1.27 -16.05
CA SER A 23 -1.68 -2.28 -16.81
C SER A 23 -0.20 -1.97 -16.94
N GLU A 24 0.21 -0.70 -16.85
CA GLU A 24 1.61 -0.29 -16.93
C GLU A 24 2.44 -0.71 -15.70
N PHE A 25 1.79 -0.98 -14.57
CA PHE A 25 2.46 -1.24 -13.29
C PHE A 25 2.45 -2.73 -12.88
N THR A 26 2.23 -3.63 -13.84
CA THR A 26 2.30 -5.07 -13.62
C THR A 26 3.75 -5.55 -13.41
N PRO A 27 4.00 -6.61 -12.61
CA PRO A 27 3.01 -7.41 -11.88
C PRO A 27 2.59 -6.76 -10.56
N TRP A 28 1.30 -6.82 -10.24
CA TRP A 28 0.77 -6.28 -9.00
C TRP A 28 1.00 -7.25 -7.83
N LYS A 29 1.35 -6.70 -6.67
CA LYS A 29 1.39 -7.42 -5.39
C LYS A 29 0.46 -6.75 -4.40
N VAL A 30 -0.23 -7.56 -3.60
CA VAL A 30 -1.12 -7.08 -2.53
C VAL A 30 -0.28 -6.89 -1.27
N GLU A 31 -0.07 -5.63 -0.87
CA GLU A 31 0.59 -5.29 0.41
C GLU A 31 -0.34 -5.59 1.60
N VAL A 32 -1.62 -5.18 1.49
CA VAL A 32 -2.64 -5.35 2.53
C VAL A 32 -4.02 -5.61 1.92
N TYR A 33 -4.86 -6.36 2.64
CA TYR A 33 -6.28 -6.49 2.34
C TYR A 33 -7.10 -6.55 3.64
N PHE A 34 -8.35 -6.08 3.57
CA PHE A 34 -9.30 -6.10 4.68
C PHE A 34 -10.58 -6.80 4.23
N ALA A 35 -11.08 -7.70 5.05
CA ALA A 35 -12.33 -8.41 4.80
C ALA A 35 -13.44 -7.83 5.67
N PHE A 36 -14.56 -7.52 5.05
CA PHE A 36 -15.76 -7.01 5.72
C PHE A 36 -16.93 -7.92 5.44
N GLU A 37 -17.82 -8.07 6.42
CA GLU A 37 -19.03 -8.88 6.30
C GLU A 37 -20.06 -8.27 5.34
N THR A 38 -20.04 -6.94 5.18
CA THR A 38 -21.04 -6.19 4.41
C THR A 38 -20.34 -5.25 3.43
N ARG A 39 -20.98 -5.04 2.27
CA ARG A 39 -20.45 -4.17 1.22
C ARG A 39 -20.39 -2.72 1.66
N GLU A 40 -21.33 -2.29 2.49
CA GLU A 40 -21.45 -0.92 3.00
C GLU A 40 -20.26 -0.56 3.89
N LYS A 41 -19.85 -1.47 4.79
CA LYS A 41 -18.64 -1.28 5.61
C LYS A 41 -17.38 -1.23 4.76
N ALA A 42 -17.28 -2.08 3.74
CA ALA A 42 -16.14 -2.08 2.83
C ALA A 42 -16.06 -0.76 2.03
N ALA A 43 -17.20 -0.26 1.55
CA ALA A 43 -17.27 0.99 0.80
C ALA A 43 -16.92 2.20 1.67
N ALA A 44 -17.50 2.30 2.88
CA ALA A 44 -17.19 3.37 3.82
C ALA A 44 -15.69 3.41 4.18
N PHE A 45 -15.09 2.23 4.41
CA PHE A 45 -13.66 2.13 4.69
C PHE A 45 -12.80 2.50 3.47
N GLU A 46 -13.22 2.12 2.26
CA GLU A 46 -12.55 2.51 1.02
C GLU A 46 -12.58 4.04 0.82
N ASP A 47 -13.71 4.68 1.07
CA ASP A 47 -13.88 6.14 0.99
C ASP A 47 -13.02 6.86 2.03
N ASP A 48 -13.01 6.37 3.27
CA ASP A 48 -12.14 6.88 4.32
C ASP A 48 -10.68 6.83 3.91
N LEU A 49 -10.21 5.70 3.35
CA LEU A 49 -8.82 5.56 2.89
C LEU A 49 -8.49 6.42 1.66
N LYS A 50 -9.46 6.72 0.82
CA LYS A 50 -9.32 7.62 -0.34
C LYS A 50 -9.34 9.10 0.05
N SER A 51 -9.78 9.43 1.26
CA SER A 51 -9.71 10.79 1.79
C SER A 51 -8.26 11.25 2.02
N GLY A 52 -8.04 12.56 2.19
CA GLY A 52 -6.69 13.11 2.39
C GLY A 52 -5.97 12.55 3.63
N SER A 53 -6.68 12.44 4.76
CA SER A 53 -6.14 11.83 5.98
C SER A 53 -5.95 10.32 5.83
N GLY A 54 -6.88 9.64 5.15
CA GLY A 54 -6.79 8.22 4.82
C GLY A 54 -5.59 7.87 3.97
N HIS A 55 -5.27 8.69 2.96
CA HIS A 55 -4.11 8.48 2.11
C HIS A 55 -2.81 8.57 2.92
N ALA A 56 -2.71 9.57 3.81
CA ALA A 56 -1.55 9.74 4.68
C ALA A 56 -1.41 8.59 5.69
N PHE A 57 -2.53 8.09 6.23
CA PHE A 57 -2.56 6.90 7.08
C PHE A 57 -2.06 5.66 6.31
N ALA A 58 -2.63 5.38 5.13
CA ALA A 58 -2.25 4.21 4.34
C ALA A 58 -0.76 4.21 3.98
N LYS A 59 -0.21 5.37 3.57
CA LYS A 59 1.23 5.48 3.27
C LYS A 59 2.11 5.19 4.48
N ARG A 60 1.71 5.63 5.68
CA ARG A 60 2.48 5.43 6.91
C ARG A 60 2.42 4.00 7.44
N HIS A 61 1.31 3.31 7.24
CA HIS A 61 1.04 2.03 7.90
C HIS A 61 1.08 0.81 6.98
N PHE A 62 0.89 0.98 5.67
CA PHE A 62 0.76 -0.13 4.71
C PHE A 62 1.86 -0.17 3.66
N SER A 63 2.71 0.85 3.55
CA SER A 63 3.81 0.87 2.57
C SER A 63 5.08 0.26 3.16
N PHE A 64 5.63 -0.74 2.47
CA PHE A 64 6.92 -1.34 2.83
C PHE A 64 8.10 -0.35 2.74
N GLU A 65 7.95 0.72 1.94
CA GLU A 65 8.91 1.83 1.85
C GLU A 65 9.19 2.47 3.21
N SER A 66 8.23 2.47 4.15
CA SER A 66 8.47 3.01 5.49
C SER A 66 9.57 2.24 6.23
N LEU A 67 9.75 0.93 5.96
CA LEU A 67 10.82 0.13 6.54
C LEU A 67 12.16 0.47 5.90
N ILE A 68 12.22 0.62 4.58
CA ILE A 68 13.45 1.00 3.85
C ILE A 68 13.87 2.42 4.22
N ASP A 69 12.93 3.36 4.27
CA ASP A 69 13.14 4.74 4.74
C ASP A 69 13.69 4.74 6.18
N SER A 70 13.13 3.91 7.06
CA SER A 70 13.60 3.76 8.44
C SER A 70 15.02 3.19 8.51
N LEU A 71 15.32 2.18 7.70
CA LEU A 71 16.65 1.55 7.64
C LEU A 71 17.70 2.49 7.05
N GLN A 72 17.36 3.24 6.00
CA GLN A 72 18.23 4.26 5.41
C GLN A 72 18.48 5.42 6.39
N ASN A 73 17.47 5.86 7.11
CA ASN A 73 17.60 6.93 8.09
C ASN A 73 18.42 6.48 9.32
N SER A 74 18.23 5.24 9.77
CA SER A 74 19.02 4.64 10.85
C SER A 74 20.50 4.46 10.47
N ASN A 75 20.79 3.99 9.25
CA ASN A 75 22.16 3.85 8.75
C ASN A 75 22.86 5.20 8.62
N ARG A 76 22.17 6.24 8.14
CA ARG A 76 22.70 7.61 8.02
C ARG A 76 23.09 8.21 9.37
N LEU A 77 22.30 7.97 10.42
CA LEU A 77 22.64 8.41 11.78
C LEU A 77 23.83 7.64 12.36
N SER A 78 23.95 6.34 12.07
CA SER A 78 25.08 5.51 12.52
C SER A 78 26.41 5.90 11.86
N GLU A 79 26.39 6.30 10.58
CA GLU A 79 27.60 6.77 9.89
C GLU A 79 27.98 8.18 10.32
N SER A 80 27.02 9.05 10.61
CA SER A 80 27.29 10.40 11.11
C SER A 80 27.97 10.41 12.49
N SER A 81 27.73 9.40 13.34
CA SER A 81 28.44 9.23 14.61
C SER A 81 29.88 8.69 14.47
N ARG A 82 30.26 8.14 13.31
CA ARG A 82 31.64 7.65 13.05
C ARG A 82 32.63 8.75 12.66
N PHE A 83 32.15 9.96 12.38
CA PHE A 83 32.98 11.11 11.99
C PHE A 83 33.21 12.14 13.11
N LEU A 84 32.84 11.81 14.36
CA LEU A 84 32.99 12.68 15.53
C LEU A 84 34.06 12.18 16.53
N VAL A 85 35.13 11.54 16.08
CA VAL A 85 36.32 11.22 16.90
C VAL A 85 37.54 11.93 16.34
#